data_AF-A0A9P7YYB5-F1
#
_entry.id   AF-A0A9P7YYB5-F1
#
_cell.length_a   1.000
_cell.length_b   1.000
_cell.length_c   1.000
_cell.angle_alpha   90.00
_cell.angle_beta   90.00
_cell.angle_gamma   90.00
#
_symmetry.space_group_name_H-M   'P 1'
#
loop_
_entity.id
_entity.type
_entity.pdbx_description
1 polymer ?
#
loop_
_entity_poly.entity_id
_entity_poly.type
_entity_poly.pdbx_seq_one_letter_code
_entity_poly.pdbx_strand_id
1 'polypeptide(L)'
;MKNEETKFLIASFYEIERALRDKTKPLNEADSSRLVRENLPRQYESLERAFSTTEGDILPPHRKHDHKIDPTEPLPAHFLPLYRQSEASFELRKIT
;
A
#
# COMPACT_ATOMS: atom_id res chain seq x y z
N MET A 1 -12.29 -8.90 39.50
CA MET A 1 -13.19 -9.70 38.64
C MET A 1 -13.52 -8.87 37.41
N LYS A 2 -13.31 -9.37 36.19
CA LYS A 2 -13.73 -8.64 34.98
C LYS A 2 -15.26 -8.67 34.91
N ASN A 3 -15.89 -7.50 34.82
CA ASN A 3 -17.35 -7.34 34.76
C ASN A 3 -17.92 -8.08 33.55
N GLU A 4 -19.15 -8.59 33.65
CA GLU A 4 -19.82 -9.33 32.56
C GLU A 4 -19.89 -8.52 31.25
N GLU A 5 -20.10 -7.20 31.36
CA GLU A 5 -20.08 -6.28 30.21
C GLU A 5 -18.73 -6.28 29.47
N THR A 6 -17.62 -6.38 30.21
CA THR A 6 -16.28 -6.43 29.61
C THR A 6 -16.08 -7.73 28.83
N LYS A 7 -16.65 -8.86 29.30
CA LYS A 7 -16.59 -10.14 28.59
C LYS A 7 -17.43 -10.11 27.31
N PHE A 8 -18.63 -9.52 27.38
CA PHE A 8 -19.50 -9.32 26.22
C PHE A 8 -18.83 -8.46 25.15
N LEU A 9 -18.21 -7.34 25.54
CA LEU A 9 -17.47 -6.48 24.61
C LEU A 9 -16.30 -7.23 23.95
N ILE A 10 -15.52 -7.99 24.71
CA ILE A 10 -14.40 -8.78 24.14
C ILE A 10 -14.90 -9.82 23.13
N ALA A 11 -16.01 -10.50 23.43
CA ALA A 11 -16.62 -11.47 22.50
C ALA A 11 -17.14 -10.78 21.23
N SER A 12 -17.80 -9.63 21.38
CA SER A 12 -18.28 -8.81 20.25
C SER A 12 -17.12 -8.33 19.38
N PHE A 13 -16.04 -7.81 19.99
CA PHE A 13 -14.84 -7.41 19.26
C PHE A 13 -14.21 -8.59 18.51
N TYR A 14 -14.13 -9.76 19.13
CA TYR A 14 -13.61 -10.96 18.48
C TYR A 14 -14.42 -11.35 17.24
N GLU A 15 -15.75 -11.33 17.32
CA GLU A 15 -16.62 -11.63 16.18
C GLU A 15 -16.51 -10.56 15.08
N ILE A 16 -16.38 -9.29 15.44
CA ILE A 16 -16.15 -8.19 14.49
C ILE A 16 -14.80 -8.39 13.78
N GLU A 17 -13.72 -8.62 14.52
CA GLU A 17 -12.40 -8.87 13.92
C GLU A 17 -12.38 -10.13 13.05
N ARG A 18 -13.14 -11.16 13.42
CA ARG A 18 -13.28 -12.39 12.63
C ARG A 18 -14.02 -12.10 11.32
N ALA A 19 -15.12 -11.36 11.35
CA ALA A 19 -15.86 -10.95 10.17
C ALA A 19 -15.05 -10.01 9.25
N LEU A 20 -14.17 -9.18 9.83
CA LEU A 20 -13.25 -8.34 9.08
C LEU A 20 -12.12 -9.14 8.45
N ARG A 21 -11.56 -10.14 9.14
CA ARG A 21 -10.48 -11.01 8.63
C ARG A 21 -10.81 -11.66 7.29
N ASP A 22 -12.05 -12.09 7.11
CA ASP A 22 -12.50 -12.70 5.85
C ASP A 22 -12.62 -11.67 4.71
N LYS A 23 -12.87 -10.40 5.03
CA LYS A 23 -12.96 -9.29 4.07
C LYS A 23 -11.61 -8.65 3.75
N THR A 24 -10.66 -8.70 4.69
CA THR A 24 -9.32 -8.13 4.55
C THR A 24 -8.28 -9.14 4.07
N LYS A 25 -8.67 -10.41 3.82
CA LYS A 25 -7.77 -11.37 3.20
C LYS A 25 -7.33 -10.79 1.84
N PRO A 26 -6.01 -10.69 1.59
CA PRO A 26 -5.53 -10.28 0.28
C PRO A 26 -6.09 -11.28 -0.74
N LEU A 27 -6.89 -10.77 -1.67
CA LEU A 27 -7.36 -11.56 -2.80
C LEU A 27 -6.14 -12.02 -3.60
N ASN A 28 -6.18 -13.25 -4.10
CA ASN A 28 -5.24 -13.66 -5.12
C ASN A 28 -5.53 -12.84 -6.41
N GLU A 29 -4.55 -12.75 -7.30
CA GLU A 29 -4.67 -11.88 -8.49
C GLU A 29 -5.79 -12.33 -9.46
N ALA A 30 -6.13 -13.62 -9.45
CA ALA A 30 -7.23 -14.14 -10.26
C ALA A 30 -8.58 -13.62 -9.76
N ASP A 31 -8.78 -13.61 -8.45
CA ASP A 31 -10.01 -13.13 -7.81
C ASP A 31 -10.09 -11.59 -7.88
N SER A 32 -8.96 -10.87 -7.76
CA SER A 32 -8.92 -9.41 -7.92
C SER A 32 -9.30 -8.99 -9.34
N SER A 33 -8.69 -9.62 -10.35
CA SER A 33 -8.97 -9.34 -11.77
C SER A 33 -10.43 -9.58 -12.12
N ARG A 34 -11.02 -10.64 -11.57
CA ARG A 34 -12.44 -10.96 -11.76
C ARG A 34 -13.35 -9.89 -11.15
N LEU A 35 -13.04 -9.45 -9.92
CA LEU A 35 -13.80 -8.38 -9.26
C LEU A 35 -13.72 -7.06 -10.02
N VAL A 36 -12.55 -6.73 -10.58
CA VAL A 36 -12.39 -5.54 -11.42
C VAL A 36 -13.30 -5.64 -12.63
N ARG A 37 -13.28 -6.75 -13.39
CA ARG A 37 -14.16 -6.92 -14.56
C ARG A 37 -15.65 -6.86 -14.24
N GLU A 38 -16.07 -7.41 -13.10
CA GLU A 38 -17.48 -7.46 -12.71
C GLU A 38 -18.00 -6.10 -12.20
N ASN A 39 -17.15 -5.29 -11.56
CA ASN A 39 -17.57 -4.04 -10.91
C ASN A 39 -17.18 -2.76 -11.66
N LEU A 40 -16.27 -2.84 -12.63
CA LEU A 40 -15.78 -1.65 -13.32
C LEU A 40 -16.85 -1.09 -14.27
N PRO A 41 -17.23 0.19 -14.14
CA PRO A 41 -18.16 0.81 -15.07
C PRO A 41 -17.61 0.78 -16.50
N ARG A 42 -18.48 0.59 -17.50
CA ARG A 42 -18.12 0.52 -18.93
C ARG A 42 -17.21 1.65 -19.41
N GLN A 43 -17.37 2.85 -18.85
CA GLN A 43 -16.59 4.04 -19.21
C GLN A 43 -15.10 3.90 -18.86
N TYR A 44 -14.76 2.99 -17.95
CA TYR A 44 -13.42 2.78 -17.43
C TYR A 44 -12.83 1.41 -17.83
N GLU A 45 -13.50 0.61 -18.67
CA GLU A 45 -12.96 -0.67 -19.14
C GLU A 45 -11.56 -0.53 -19.77
N SER A 46 -11.27 0.57 -20.46
CA SER A 46 -9.94 0.85 -21.01
C SER A 46 -8.85 1.06 -19.95
N LEU A 47 -9.24 1.29 -18.70
CA LEU A 47 -8.36 1.51 -17.55
C LEU A 47 -8.31 0.28 -16.62
N GLU A 48 -8.86 -0.88 -17.01
CA GLU A 48 -8.85 -2.11 -16.21
C GLU A 48 -7.47 -2.40 -15.60
N ARG A 49 -6.41 -2.22 -16.39
CA ARG A 49 -5.01 -2.36 -15.99
C ARG A 49 -4.59 -1.49 -14.80
N ALA A 50 -5.12 -0.28 -14.70
CA ALA A 50 -4.82 0.64 -13.60
C ALA A 50 -5.46 0.21 -12.27
N PHE A 51 -6.44 -0.71 -12.30
CA PHE A 51 -7.09 -1.26 -11.12
C PHE A 51 -6.54 -2.65 -10.74
N SER A 52 -5.61 -3.21 -11.52
CA SER A 52 -4.91 -4.45 -11.15
C SER A 52 -3.89 -4.15 -10.04
N THR A 53 -3.88 -5.00 -9.03
CA THR A 53 -2.90 -4.94 -7.93
C THR A 53 -1.48 -5.15 -8.46
N THR A 54 -1.29 -6.09 -9.38
CA THR A 54 0.05 -6.41 -9.90
C THR A 54 0.55 -5.42 -10.93
N GLU A 55 -0.28 -4.98 -11.87
CA GLU A 55 0.15 -4.02 -12.89
C GLU A 55 0.30 -2.60 -12.31
N GLY A 56 -0.44 -2.25 -11.27
CA GLY A 56 -0.32 -0.96 -10.58
C GLY A 56 1.00 -0.76 -9.84
N ASP A 57 1.58 -1.85 -9.32
CA ASP A 57 2.88 -1.83 -8.64
C ASP A 57 4.08 -1.80 -9.61
N ILE A 58 3.84 -2.00 -10.91
CA ILE A 58 4.89 -1.97 -11.93
C ILE A 58 5.12 -0.53 -12.38
N LEU A 59 6.37 -0.06 -12.24
CA LEU A 59 6.77 1.23 -12.78
C LEU A 59 6.54 1.27 -14.30
N PRO A 60 6.02 2.39 -14.83
CA PRO A 60 5.84 2.54 -16.26
C PRO A 60 7.20 2.45 -16.99
N PRO A 61 7.20 2.00 -18.26
CA PRO A 61 8.42 1.94 -19.05
C PRO A 61 8.99 3.34 -19.27
N HIS A 62 10.32 3.40 -19.40
CA HIS A 62 11.05 4.63 -19.68
C HIS A 62 10.52 5.28 -20.98
N ARG A 63 10.24 6.59 -20.93
CA ARG A 63 9.72 7.38 -22.04
C ARG A 63 10.82 8.23 -22.67
N LYS A 64 10.60 8.66 -23.92
CA LYS A 64 11.56 9.51 -24.65
C LYS A 64 11.88 10.84 -23.95
N HIS A 65 10.97 11.31 -23.10
CA HIS A 65 11.08 12.59 -22.38
C HIS A 65 11.43 12.40 -20.90
N ASP A 66 11.83 11.21 -20.48
CA ASP A 66 12.32 11.03 -19.13
C ASP A 66 13.65 11.77 -19.02
N HIS A 67 13.66 12.81 -18.18
CA HIS A 67 14.83 13.66 -18.02
C HIS A 67 15.86 12.94 -17.17
N LYS A 68 17.00 12.63 -17.78
CA LYS A 68 18.17 12.20 -17.04
C LYS A 68 18.79 13.41 -16.35
N ILE A 69 18.97 13.32 -15.04
CA ILE A 69 19.72 14.32 -14.28
C ILE A 69 21.19 13.89 -14.34
N ASP A 70 21.97 14.58 -15.17
CA ASP A 70 23.42 14.40 -15.24
C ASP A 70 24.09 15.50 -14.39
N PRO A 71 24.65 15.16 -13.21
CA PRO A 71 25.31 16.15 -12.38
C PRO A 71 26.63 16.59 -13.04
N THR A 72 26.84 17.90 -13.14
CA THR A 72 28.04 18.50 -13.75
C THR A 72 29.31 18.22 -12.94
N GLU A 73 29.15 17.99 -11.63
CA GLU A 73 30.22 17.69 -10.68
C GLU A 73 29.86 16.40 -9.93
N PRO A 74 30.84 15.62 -9.43
CA PRO A 74 30.56 14.45 -8.61
C PRO A 74 29.71 14.86 -7.41
N LEU A 75 28.60 14.16 -7.21
CA LEU A 75 27.67 14.46 -6.12
C LEU A 75 28.43 14.42 -4.79
N PRO A 76 28.37 15.49 -3.98
CA PRO A 76 28.97 15.45 -2.66
C PRO A 76 28.32 14.31 -1.86
N ALA A 77 29.13 13.50 -1.17
CA ALA A 77 28.67 12.41 -0.30
C ALA A 77 28.02 12.95 1.00
N HIS A 78 27.12 13.92 0.86
CA HIS A 78 26.53 14.65 1.96
C HIS A 78 25.07 14.23 2.08
N PHE A 79 24.82 13.33 3.02
CA PHE A 79 23.49 13.11 3.55
C PHE A 79 23.14 14.31 4.43
N LEU A 80 22.50 15.31 3.84
CA LEU A 80 21.90 16.40 4.61
C LEU A 80 20.56 15.90 5.13
N PRO A 81 20.36 15.79 6.45
CA PRO A 81 19.09 15.35 6.98
C PRO A 81 18.04 16.41 6.60
N LEU A 82 16.98 15.99 5.91
CA LEU A 82 15.97 16.88 5.32
C LEU A 82 15.33 17.80 6.39
N TYR A 83 15.40 17.39 7.67
CA TYR A 83 15.23 18.20 8.88
C TYR A 83 16.08 17.57 10.00
N ARG A 84 16.23 18.21 11.17
CA ARG A 84 16.84 17.62 12.38
C ARG A 84 15.97 16.46 12.92
N GLN A 85 15.84 15.40 12.14
CA GLN A 85 15.09 14.20 12.51
C GLN A 85 15.84 13.55 13.68
N SER A 86 15.13 13.34 14.78
CA SER A 86 15.64 12.54 15.89
C SER A 86 15.90 11.12 15.43
N GLU A 87 16.87 10.44 16.05
CA GLU A 87 17.24 9.04 15.75
C GLU A 87 16.03 8.09 15.76
N ALA A 88 15.04 8.37 16.62
CA ALA A 88 13.77 7.63 16.70
C ALA A 88 12.98 7.61 15.38
N SER A 89 13.08 8.67 14.57
CA SER A 89 12.39 8.77 13.27
C SER A 89 13.11 7.96 12.18
N PHE A 90 14.38 7.64 12.38
CA PHE A 90 15.23 6.96 11.40
C PHE A 90 15.11 5.43 11.48
N GLU A 91 15.00 4.87 12.70
CA GLU A 91 14.86 3.42 12.91
C GLU A 91 13.54 2.85 12.37
N LEU A 92 12.50 3.69 12.24
CA LEU A 92 11.23 3.29 11.61
C LEU A 92 11.34 3.03 10.09
N ARG A 93 12.40 3.51 9.41
CA ARG A 93 12.59 3.33 7.96
C ARG A 93 13.49 2.16 7.59
N LYS A 94 14.17 1.51 8.54
CA LYS A 94 15.05 0.36 8.26
C LYS A 94 14.31 -0.99 8.25
N ILE A 95 13.00 -1.01 8.51
CA ILE A 95 12.18 -2.23 8.59
C ILE A 95 11.16 -2.29 7.44
N THR A 96 11.49 -1.78 6.27
CA THR A 96 10.67 -1.94 5.06
C THR A 96 11.59 -2.07 3.86
#